data_AF-A0AAJ2FT64-F1
#
_entry.id   AF-A0AAJ2FT64-F1
#
_cell.length_a   1.000
_cell.length_b   1.000
_cell.length_c   1.000
_cell.angle_alpha   90.00
_cell.angle_beta   90.00
_cell.angle_gamma   90.00
#
_symmetry.space_group_name_H-M   'P 1'
#
loop_
_entity.id
_entity.type
_entity.pdbx_description
1 polymer ?
#
loop_
_entity_poly.entity_id
_entity_poly.type
_entity_poly.pdbx_seq_one_letter_code
_entity_poly.pdbx_strand_id
1 'polypeptide(L)'
;MNLRLLLADKGVLPLTPKALDSHHLEEGYGPVPFAVYRLHPTEPERTGEVPATAATLTGILGKLGVTQVTDQIEIAGDAFLSGEGSRCRSNSYDSARDFLQQLVDSDLAPAERLAQAYRRMQLLEVCNEDGTRDDIDLSGDIQSPLGRDFATYLQAAADFYSGQFNETSSGFAALKDSAQASLKETALYIEARTALNTSQQCAFDEYDVLTREHMDKSHLLLAETGFDACLSRYPQGLYAASAKGLMRRVHWLGG
;
A
#
# COMPACT_ATOMS: atom_id res chain seq x y z
N MET A 1 -14.02 -4.22 15.76
CA MET A 1 -13.88 -4.64 17.18
C MET A 1 -12.40 -4.86 17.48
N ASN A 2 -11.81 -4.09 18.40
CA ASN A 2 -10.38 -4.15 18.71
C ASN A 2 -10.10 -5.30 19.70
N LEU A 3 -9.36 -6.33 19.26
CA LEU A 3 -9.06 -7.51 20.08
C LEU A 3 -8.36 -7.15 21.39
N ARG A 4 -7.52 -6.11 21.40
CA ARG A 4 -6.81 -5.66 22.61
C ARG A 4 -7.77 -5.07 23.64
N LEU A 5 -8.80 -4.34 23.20
CA LEU A 5 -9.87 -3.84 24.07
C LEU A 5 -10.70 -4.99 24.66
N LEU A 6 -11.03 -6.01 23.85
CA LEU A 6 -11.75 -7.19 24.32
C LEU A 6 -10.94 -8.01 25.33
N LEU A 7 -9.63 -8.14 25.11
CA LEU A 7 -8.74 -8.86 26.02
C LEU A 7 -8.52 -8.07 27.31
N ALA A 8 -8.50 -6.74 27.26
CA ALA A 8 -8.45 -5.89 28.44
C ALA A 8 -9.72 -5.94 29.27
N ASP A 9 -10.89 -5.90 28.62
CA ASP A 9 -12.20 -6.06 29.26
C ASP A 9 -12.32 -7.42 29.99
N LYS A 10 -11.76 -8.47 29.38
CA LYS A 10 -11.65 -9.80 29.99
C LYS A 10 -10.52 -9.93 31.04
N GLY A 11 -9.79 -8.86 31.34
CA GLY A 11 -8.66 -8.85 32.28
C GLY A 11 -7.44 -9.67 31.83
N VAL A 12 -7.41 -10.12 30.58
CA VAL A 12 -6.37 -10.99 30.01
C VAL A 12 -5.14 -10.19 29.57
N LEU A 13 -5.34 -8.96 29.10
CA LEU A 13 -4.25 -8.08 28.68
C LEU A 13 -4.56 -6.62 29.07
N PRO A 14 -3.99 -6.10 30.18
CA PRO A 14 -4.30 -4.74 30.63
C PRO A 14 -3.83 -3.69 29.60
N LEU A 15 -4.63 -2.62 29.46
CA LEU A 15 -4.24 -1.46 28.67
C LEU A 15 -3.30 -0.59 29.52
N THR A 16 -2.13 -0.30 28.98
CA THR A 16 -1.13 0.57 29.61
C THR A 16 -0.93 1.83 28.75
N PRO A 17 -1.89 2.77 28.76
CA PRO A 17 -1.76 4.00 27.99
C PRO A 17 -0.61 4.87 28.52
N LYS A 18 0.13 5.54 27.62
CA LYS A 18 1.17 6.52 27.98
C LYS A 18 0.61 7.58 28.93
N ALA A 19 1.39 8.03 29.91
CA ALA A 19 0.99 9.12 30.81
C ALA A 19 0.68 10.41 30.01
N LEU A 20 -0.24 11.23 30.54
CA LEU A 20 -0.52 12.55 29.98
C LEU A 20 0.70 13.45 30.20
N ASP A 21 1.10 14.19 29.16
CA ASP A 21 2.02 15.31 29.32
C ASP A 21 1.24 16.63 29.54
N SER A 22 1.98 17.71 29.77
CA SER A 22 1.41 19.03 30.04
C SER A 22 0.51 19.54 28.92
N HIS A 23 0.84 19.25 27.65
CA HIS A 23 0.03 19.68 26.51
C HIS A 23 -1.32 18.96 26.48
N HIS A 24 -1.33 17.64 26.69
CA HIS A 24 -2.58 16.88 26.76
C HIS A 24 -3.48 17.34 27.93
N LEU A 25 -2.90 17.73 29.06
CA LEU A 25 -3.66 18.25 30.20
C LEU A 25 -4.27 19.63 29.90
N GLU A 26 -3.56 20.48 29.17
CA GLU A 26 -4.04 21.80 28.72
C GLU A 26 -5.20 21.67 27.71
N GLU A 27 -5.17 20.66 26.85
CA GLU A 27 -6.26 20.32 25.93
C GLU A 27 -7.46 19.62 26.61
N GLY A 28 -7.39 19.41 27.93
CA GLY A 28 -8.47 18.85 28.73
C GLY A 28 -8.57 17.32 28.69
N TYR A 29 -7.54 16.61 28.22
CA TYR A 29 -7.54 15.15 28.24
C TYR A 29 -7.38 14.60 29.67
N GLY A 30 -8.26 13.66 30.01
CA GLY A 30 -8.23 12.93 31.28
C GLY A 30 -7.48 11.60 31.20
N PRO A 31 -7.22 10.94 32.35
CA PRO A 31 -6.66 9.59 32.39
C PRO A 31 -7.59 8.57 31.72
N VAL A 32 -8.90 8.80 31.80
CA VAL A 32 -9.95 8.10 31.04
C VAL A 32 -11.10 9.08 30.71
N PRO A 33 -11.78 8.92 29.55
CA PRO A 33 -11.36 8.10 28.41
C PRO A 33 -10.03 8.63 27.84
N PHE A 34 -9.12 7.72 27.48
CA PHE A 34 -7.84 8.06 26.86
C PHE A 34 -7.90 7.83 25.35
N ALA A 35 -7.24 8.69 24.59
CA ALA A 35 -7.17 8.53 23.15
C ALA A 35 -6.35 7.30 22.74
N VAL A 36 -6.76 6.64 21.65
CA VAL A 36 -6.17 5.38 21.17
C VAL A 36 -4.66 5.51 20.89
N TYR A 37 -4.19 6.67 20.46
CA TYR A 37 -2.77 6.89 20.17
C TYR A 37 -1.87 6.65 21.40
N ARG A 38 -2.41 6.80 22.63
CA ARG A 38 -1.67 6.54 23.88
C ARG A 38 -1.36 5.05 24.09
N LEU A 39 -1.86 4.14 23.26
CA LEU A 39 -1.61 2.69 23.34
C LEU A 39 -0.46 2.19 22.43
N HIS A 40 0.16 3.07 21.64
CA HIS A 40 1.26 2.68 20.76
C HIS A 40 2.62 2.67 21.51
N PRO A 41 3.53 1.74 21.16
CA PRO A 41 4.92 1.81 21.60
C PRO A 41 5.55 3.12 21.08
N THR A 42 6.43 3.72 21.88
CA THR A 42 7.22 4.90 21.52
C THR A 42 7.85 4.69 20.14
N GLU A 43 7.44 5.49 19.15
CA GLU A 43 8.32 5.74 18.00
C GLU A 43 9.62 6.30 18.58
N PRO A 44 10.79 5.75 18.22
CA PRO A 44 12.04 6.31 18.70
C PRO A 44 12.05 7.80 18.37
N GLU A 45 12.44 8.63 19.35
CA GLU A 45 12.68 10.04 19.12
C GLU A 45 13.52 10.18 17.84
N ARG A 46 13.08 11.04 16.91
CA ARG A 46 13.86 11.39 15.71
C ARG A 46 15.14 12.11 16.16
N THR A 47 16.13 11.36 16.62
CA THR A 47 17.53 11.71 16.40
C THR A 47 17.69 11.82 14.89
N GLY A 48 18.36 12.86 14.38
CA GLY A 48 18.53 13.14 12.94
C GLY A 48 19.36 12.10 12.17
N GLU A 49 19.24 10.83 12.55
CA GLU A 49 19.77 9.66 11.89
C GLU A 49 18.79 9.29 10.77
N VAL A 50 19.31 9.13 9.55
CA VAL A 50 18.54 8.70 8.39
C VAL A 50 17.82 7.40 8.78
N PRO A 51 16.48 7.32 8.68
CA PRO A 51 15.77 6.14 9.13
C PRO A 51 16.34 4.89 8.45
N ALA A 52 16.52 3.79 9.20
CA ALA A 52 17.15 2.55 8.70
C ALA A 52 16.50 2.03 7.40
N THR A 53 15.22 2.36 7.18
CA THR A 53 14.51 2.19 5.91
C THR A 53 15.17 3.02 4.80
N ALA A 54 15.24 4.35 4.89
CA ALA A 54 15.87 5.18 3.86
C ALA A 54 17.30 4.71 3.47
N ALA A 55 18.15 4.33 4.44
CA ALA A 55 19.49 3.79 4.15
C ALA A 55 19.47 2.48 3.34
N THR A 56 18.48 1.61 3.60
CA THR A 56 18.28 0.36 2.85
C THR A 56 17.88 0.64 1.39
N LEU A 57 17.00 1.62 1.16
CA LEU A 57 16.57 1.99 -0.19
C LEU A 57 17.69 2.62 -0.99
N THR A 58 18.45 3.54 -0.38
CA THR A 58 19.66 4.12 -0.99
C THR A 58 20.64 3.03 -1.39
N GLY A 59 20.83 2.00 -0.55
CA GLY A 59 21.67 0.86 -0.87
C GLY A 59 21.19 0.06 -2.09
N ILE A 60 19.88 -0.19 -2.22
CA ILE A 60 19.30 -0.88 -3.38
C ILE A 60 19.39 -0.01 -4.64
N LEU A 61 19.05 1.28 -4.54
CA LEU A 61 19.12 2.24 -5.63
C LEU A 61 20.54 2.38 -6.17
N GLY A 62 21.55 2.36 -5.29
CA GLY A 62 22.96 2.31 -5.69
C GLY A 62 23.31 1.08 -6.53
N LYS A 63 22.78 -0.11 -6.20
CA LYS A 63 22.97 -1.33 -7.02
C LYS A 63 22.33 -1.22 -8.41
N LEU A 64 21.26 -0.42 -8.53
CA LEU A 64 20.54 -0.17 -9.77
C LEU A 64 21.16 0.97 -10.60
N GLY A 65 22.22 1.62 -10.09
CA GLY A 65 22.89 2.74 -10.76
C GLY A 65 22.18 4.09 -10.59
N VAL A 66 21.21 4.18 -9.68
CA VAL A 66 20.56 5.44 -9.33
C VAL A 66 21.50 6.20 -8.39
N THR A 67 22.03 7.32 -8.88
CA THR A 67 23.04 8.15 -8.19
C THR A 67 22.46 9.44 -7.62
N GLN A 68 21.24 9.81 -8.03
CA GLN A 68 20.50 10.93 -7.50
C GLN A 68 19.08 10.48 -7.16
N VAL A 69 18.79 10.47 -5.87
CA VAL A 69 17.45 10.33 -5.32
C VAL A 69 17.22 11.63 -4.58
N THR A 70 16.14 12.34 -4.88
CA THR A 70 15.81 13.55 -4.12
C THR A 70 15.64 13.15 -2.65
N ASP A 71 16.31 13.87 -1.73
CA ASP A 71 16.22 13.62 -0.28
C ASP A 71 14.81 13.94 0.31
N GLN A 72 13.87 14.38 -0.54
CA GLN A 72 12.55 14.90 -0.19
C GLN A 72 11.42 14.20 -0.93
N ILE A 73 11.50 12.88 -1.14
CA ILE A 73 10.35 12.13 -1.70
C ILE A 73 9.31 11.96 -0.60
N GLU A 74 8.15 12.58 -0.77
CA GLU A 74 7.00 12.39 0.11
C GLU A 74 6.28 11.09 -0.24
N ILE A 75 6.35 10.11 0.64
CA ILE A 75 5.73 8.80 0.43
C ILE A 75 4.24 8.89 0.74
N ALA A 76 3.40 8.84 -0.29
CA ALA A 76 1.96 9.01 -0.13
C ALA A 76 1.31 8.00 0.82
N GLY A 77 1.82 6.76 0.85
CA GLY A 77 1.31 5.72 1.74
C GLY A 77 1.53 5.99 3.23
N ASP A 78 2.40 6.94 3.61
CA ASP A 78 2.69 7.28 5.01
C ASP A 78 1.64 8.24 5.60
N ALA A 79 0.84 8.90 4.77
CA ALA A 79 -0.31 9.70 5.21
C ALA A 79 -1.48 8.86 5.76
N PHE A 80 -1.46 7.53 5.54
CA PHE A 80 -2.57 6.63 5.83
C PHE A 80 -2.27 5.70 7.02
N LEU A 81 -3.30 5.42 7.83
CA LEU A 81 -3.16 4.57 9.01
C LEU A 81 -2.94 3.11 8.64
N SER A 82 -2.27 2.36 9.52
CA SER A 82 -2.12 0.92 9.36
C SER A 82 -3.47 0.20 9.45
N GLY A 83 -3.82 -0.52 8.38
CA GLY A 83 -5.13 -1.18 8.24
C GLY A 83 -6.22 -0.31 7.63
N GLU A 84 -5.91 0.96 7.30
CA GLU A 84 -6.77 1.78 6.47
C GLU A 84 -6.88 1.16 5.08
N GLY A 85 -8.12 0.98 4.61
CA GLY A 85 -8.42 0.29 3.35
C GLY A 85 -8.16 1.12 2.10
N SER A 86 -7.53 2.30 2.23
CA SER A 86 -7.22 3.19 1.12
C SER A 86 -6.35 2.49 0.08
N ARG A 87 -6.63 2.75 -1.20
CA ARG A 87 -5.76 2.32 -2.31
C ARG A 87 -4.33 2.81 -2.12
N CYS A 88 -4.15 4.03 -1.60
CA CYS A 88 -2.88 4.73 -1.46
C CYS A 88 -1.98 4.17 -0.35
N ARG A 89 -2.54 3.51 0.68
CA ARG A 89 -1.74 2.94 1.79
C ARG A 89 -0.68 1.94 1.32
N SER A 90 -0.88 1.27 0.18
CA SER A 90 0.13 0.35 -0.36
C SER A 90 1.27 1.03 -1.12
N ASN A 91 1.18 2.33 -1.39
CA ASN A 91 2.25 3.09 -2.01
C ASN A 91 3.26 3.52 -0.94
N SER A 92 4.01 2.55 -0.43
CA SER A 92 4.88 2.72 0.73
C SER A 92 6.34 2.47 0.39
N TYR A 93 7.20 2.85 1.33
CA TYR A 93 8.60 2.48 1.33
C TYR A 93 8.82 0.97 1.09
N ASP A 94 8.08 0.11 1.81
CA ASP A 94 8.26 -1.34 1.72
C ASP A 94 7.92 -1.88 0.33
N SER A 95 6.82 -1.41 -0.27
CA SER A 95 6.46 -1.85 -1.63
C SER A 95 7.42 -1.32 -2.70
N ALA A 96 8.03 -0.15 -2.49
CA ALA A 96 9.11 0.34 -3.34
C ALA A 96 10.38 -0.50 -3.19
N ARG A 97 10.80 -0.78 -1.95
CA ARG A 97 11.95 -1.64 -1.66
C ARG A 97 11.79 -3.01 -2.34
N ASP A 98 10.64 -3.65 -2.17
CA ASP A 98 10.40 -5.00 -2.70
C ASP A 98 10.39 -5.02 -4.23
N PHE A 99 9.86 -3.97 -4.87
CA PHE A 99 9.92 -3.81 -6.32
C PHE A 99 11.36 -3.61 -6.82
N LEU A 100 12.11 -2.72 -6.18
CA LEU A 100 13.49 -2.43 -6.57
C LEU A 100 14.40 -3.65 -6.35
N GLN A 101 14.16 -4.42 -5.30
CA GLN A 101 14.87 -5.68 -5.08
C GLN A 101 14.58 -6.70 -6.19
N GLN A 102 13.33 -6.79 -6.66
CA GLN A 102 13.00 -7.63 -7.83
C GLN A 102 13.72 -7.17 -9.09
N LEU A 103 13.92 -5.86 -9.30
CA LEU A 103 14.74 -5.37 -10.40
C LEU A 103 16.20 -5.78 -10.24
N VAL A 104 16.77 -5.67 -9.04
CA VAL A 104 18.15 -6.12 -8.76
C VAL A 104 18.33 -7.59 -9.11
N ASP A 105 17.37 -8.43 -8.71
CA ASP A 105 17.40 -9.88 -8.88
C ASP A 105 16.96 -10.35 -10.28
N SER A 106 16.52 -9.44 -11.15
CA SER A 106 16.08 -9.76 -12.51
C SER A 106 17.23 -9.81 -13.53
N ASP A 107 17.00 -10.54 -14.62
CA ASP A 107 17.90 -10.63 -15.78
C ASP A 107 17.76 -9.45 -16.76
N LEU A 108 17.12 -8.36 -16.36
CA LEU A 108 16.95 -7.16 -17.19
C LEU A 108 18.30 -6.49 -17.48
N ALA A 109 18.38 -5.87 -18.66
CA ALA A 109 19.52 -5.04 -19.01
C ALA A 109 19.66 -3.89 -17.99
N PRO A 110 20.90 -3.46 -17.65
CA PRO A 110 21.11 -2.38 -16.67
C PRO A 110 20.33 -1.09 -16.96
N ALA A 111 20.20 -0.71 -18.23
CA ALA A 111 19.44 0.46 -18.64
C ALA A 111 17.93 0.33 -18.35
N GLU A 112 17.34 -0.84 -18.60
CA GLU A 112 15.93 -1.10 -18.28
C GLU A 112 15.71 -1.12 -16.77
N ARG A 113 16.61 -1.72 -15.99
CA ARG A 113 16.54 -1.69 -14.51
C ARG A 113 16.58 -0.27 -13.98
N LEU A 114 17.49 0.56 -14.49
CA LEU A 114 17.63 1.96 -14.09
C LEU A 114 16.36 2.76 -14.41
N ALA A 115 15.82 2.62 -15.62
CA ALA A 115 14.60 3.32 -16.03
C ALA A 115 13.40 2.95 -15.14
N GLN A 116 13.21 1.65 -14.86
CA GLN A 116 12.11 1.18 -14.00
C GLN A 116 12.29 1.61 -12.54
N ALA A 117 13.54 1.69 -12.06
CA ALA A 117 13.83 2.18 -10.73
C ALA A 117 13.40 3.65 -10.57
N TYR A 118 13.76 4.52 -11.51
CA TYR A 118 13.34 5.93 -11.49
C TYR A 118 11.81 6.08 -11.49
N ARG A 119 11.13 5.34 -12.36
CA ARG A 119 9.64 5.35 -12.42
C ARG A 119 9.01 4.88 -11.11
N ARG A 120 9.57 3.86 -10.44
CA ARG A 120 9.06 3.42 -9.14
C ARG A 120 9.23 4.49 -8.06
N MET A 121 10.31 5.27 -8.12
CA MET A 121 10.53 6.38 -7.20
C MET A 121 9.55 7.52 -7.44
N GLN A 122 9.31 7.91 -8.69
CA GLN A 122 8.26 8.90 -9.04
C GLN A 122 6.87 8.44 -8.58
N LEU A 123 6.58 7.14 -8.72
CA LEU A 123 5.30 6.57 -8.29
C LEU A 123 5.03 6.79 -6.79
N LEU A 124 6.05 6.93 -5.92
CA LEU A 124 5.86 7.11 -4.47
C LEU A 124 5.07 8.37 -4.09
N GLU A 125 5.09 9.38 -4.95
CA GLU A 125 4.40 10.66 -4.69
C GLU A 125 2.93 10.63 -5.15
N VAL A 126 2.54 9.65 -5.97
CA VAL A 126 1.15 9.50 -6.41
C VAL A 126 0.26 9.15 -5.21
N CYS A 127 -0.87 9.87 -5.09
CA CYS A 127 -1.79 9.95 -3.95
C CYS A 127 -1.50 11.07 -2.94
N ASN A 128 -0.41 11.84 -3.09
CA ASN A 128 -0.26 13.11 -2.38
C ASN A 128 -1.20 14.17 -2.98
N GLU A 129 -1.39 15.29 -2.28
CA GLU A 129 -2.18 16.43 -2.78
C GLU A 129 -1.64 16.94 -4.13
N ASP A 130 -0.31 16.96 -4.28
CA ASP A 130 0.37 17.49 -5.47
C ASP A 130 0.80 16.39 -6.48
N GLY A 131 0.78 15.12 -6.09
CA GLY A 131 1.36 14.03 -6.88
C GLY A 131 0.32 13.29 -7.74
N THR A 132 0.50 13.33 -9.06
CA THR A 132 -0.41 12.73 -10.05
C THR A 132 0.25 11.63 -10.87
N ARG A 133 -0.55 10.78 -11.52
CA ARG A 133 -0.05 9.76 -12.45
C ARG A 133 0.73 10.37 -13.62
N ASP A 134 0.39 11.59 -14.04
CA ASP A 134 1.00 12.24 -15.20
C ASP A 134 2.44 12.72 -14.92
N ASP A 135 2.84 12.77 -13.65
CA ASP A 135 4.20 13.12 -13.22
C ASP A 135 5.20 11.96 -13.39
N ILE A 136 4.72 10.75 -13.67
CA ILE A 136 5.56 9.59 -13.89
C ILE A 136 6.00 9.56 -15.36
N ASP A 137 7.31 9.53 -15.60
CA ASP A 137 7.85 9.35 -16.94
C ASP A 137 7.75 7.88 -17.39
N LEU A 138 6.60 7.54 -17.93
CA LEU A 138 6.31 6.23 -18.50
C LEU A 138 6.88 6.09 -19.92
N SER A 139 7.46 7.16 -20.48
CA SER A 139 8.16 7.12 -21.76
C SER A 139 9.54 6.46 -21.59
N GLY A 140 10.03 5.81 -22.64
CA GLY A 140 11.34 5.16 -22.63
C GLY A 140 11.35 3.86 -23.42
N ASP A 141 12.53 3.54 -23.94
CA ASP A 141 12.74 2.39 -24.82
C ASP A 141 12.90 1.10 -24.02
N ILE A 142 11.77 0.48 -23.65
CA ILE A 142 11.74 -0.82 -22.96
C ILE A 142 11.41 -1.91 -23.99
N GLN A 143 12.41 -2.71 -24.34
CA GLN A 143 12.35 -3.62 -25.48
C GLN A 143 12.19 -5.07 -25.04
N SER A 144 12.76 -5.46 -23.90
CA SER A 144 12.68 -6.85 -23.44
C SER A 144 11.24 -7.21 -23.01
N PRO A 145 10.81 -8.47 -23.21
CA PRO A 145 9.50 -8.91 -22.73
C PRO A 145 9.33 -8.70 -21.22
N LEU A 146 10.33 -9.09 -20.42
CA LEU A 146 10.30 -8.88 -18.97
C LEU A 146 10.30 -7.40 -18.60
N GLY A 147 11.05 -6.57 -19.34
CA GLY A 147 11.06 -5.13 -19.11
C GLY A 147 9.67 -4.54 -19.32
N ARG A 148 8.96 -4.97 -20.37
CA ARG A 148 7.58 -4.55 -20.64
C ARG A 148 6.62 -4.97 -19.54
N ASP A 149 6.77 -6.17 -18.97
CA ASP A 149 5.95 -6.60 -17.82
C ASP A 149 6.15 -5.65 -16.61
N PHE A 150 7.38 -5.28 -16.28
CA PHE A 150 7.63 -4.30 -15.21
C PHE A 150 7.09 -2.90 -15.54
N ALA A 151 7.07 -2.50 -16.82
CA ALA A 151 6.52 -1.21 -17.24
C ALA A 151 4.99 -1.22 -17.13
N THR A 152 4.34 -2.29 -17.57
CA THR A 152 2.91 -2.53 -17.40
C THR A 152 2.52 -2.54 -15.93
N TYR A 153 3.34 -3.14 -15.06
CA TYR A 153 3.14 -3.08 -13.61
C TYR A 153 3.10 -1.63 -13.09
N LEU A 154 4.11 -0.81 -13.41
CA LEU A 154 4.19 0.57 -12.93
C LEU A 154 3.04 1.41 -13.47
N GLN A 155 2.67 1.19 -14.73
CA GLN A 155 1.52 1.84 -15.35
C GLN A 155 0.22 1.53 -14.60
N ALA A 156 -0.06 0.24 -14.39
CA ALA A 156 -1.28 -0.22 -13.73
C ALA A 156 -1.32 0.15 -12.24
N ALA A 157 -0.16 0.22 -11.58
CA ALA A 157 -0.06 0.71 -10.20
C ALA A 157 -0.38 2.21 -10.12
N ALA A 158 0.10 3.01 -11.08
CA ALA A 158 -0.25 4.43 -11.16
C ALA A 158 -1.76 4.63 -11.40
N ASP A 159 -2.35 3.83 -12.30
CA ASP A 159 -3.79 3.79 -12.52
C ASP A 159 -4.55 3.48 -11.24
N PHE A 160 -4.11 2.46 -10.50
CA PHE A 160 -4.73 2.06 -9.24
C PHE A 160 -4.71 3.19 -8.21
N TYR A 161 -3.57 3.87 -8.05
CA TYR A 161 -3.44 4.99 -7.12
C TYR A 161 -4.24 6.21 -7.55
N SER A 162 -4.39 6.45 -8.85
CA SER A 162 -5.27 7.50 -9.38
C SER A 162 -6.75 7.12 -9.42
N GLY A 163 -7.14 5.91 -9.02
CA GLY A 163 -8.54 5.46 -9.01
C GLY A 163 -9.09 5.07 -10.39
N GLN A 164 -8.21 4.88 -11.38
CA GLN A 164 -8.55 4.43 -12.73
C GLN A 164 -8.72 2.90 -12.74
N PHE A 165 -9.80 2.41 -12.14
CA PHE A 165 -9.97 0.97 -11.84
C PHE A 165 -10.16 0.09 -13.09
N ASN A 166 -10.69 0.63 -14.18
CA ASN A 166 -10.82 -0.12 -15.43
C ASN A 166 -9.44 -0.34 -16.08
N GLU A 167 -8.63 0.72 -16.13
CA GLU A 167 -7.27 0.75 -16.65
C GLU A 167 -6.36 -0.13 -15.78
N THR A 168 -6.52 -0.04 -14.46
CA THR A 168 -5.85 -0.92 -13.49
C THR A 168 -6.11 -2.40 -13.81
N SER A 169 -7.39 -2.77 -13.96
CA SER A 169 -7.80 -4.15 -14.22
C SER A 169 -7.23 -4.65 -15.55
N SER A 170 -7.26 -3.83 -16.59
CA SER A 170 -6.66 -4.16 -17.90
C SER A 170 -5.15 -4.38 -17.79
N GLY A 171 -4.44 -3.49 -17.09
CA GLY A 171 -2.99 -3.57 -16.92
C GLY A 171 -2.54 -4.80 -16.12
N PHE A 172 -3.20 -5.11 -14.99
CA PHE A 172 -2.84 -6.28 -14.19
C PHE A 172 -3.28 -7.60 -14.85
N ALA A 173 -4.39 -7.61 -15.61
CA ALA A 173 -4.77 -8.79 -16.39
C ALA A 173 -3.72 -9.17 -17.45
N ALA A 174 -3.00 -8.18 -17.99
CA ALA A 174 -1.88 -8.43 -18.92
C ALA A 174 -0.67 -9.10 -18.25
N LEU A 175 -0.55 -9.01 -16.92
CA LEU A 175 0.58 -9.58 -16.16
C LEU A 175 0.32 -11.00 -15.65
N LYS A 176 -0.88 -11.56 -15.84
CA LYS A 176 -1.24 -12.90 -15.34
C LYS A 176 -0.33 -14.02 -15.83
N ASP A 177 0.25 -13.85 -17.02
CA ASP A 177 1.12 -14.82 -17.68
C ASP A 177 2.61 -14.40 -17.64
N SER A 178 2.95 -13.36 -16.85
CA SER A 178 4.33 -12.89 -16.72
C SER A 178 5.28 -14.02 -16.30
N ALA A 179 6.48 -13.98 -16.88
CA ALA A 179 7.57 -14.87 -16.47
C ALA A 179 8.02 -14.59 -15.02
N GLN A 180 7.82 -13.37 -14.53
CA GLN A 180 8.15 -12.96 -13.18
C GLN A 180 7.05 -13.39 -12.20
N ALA A 181 7.36 -14.36 -11.34
CA ALA A 181 6.39 -14.94 -10.40
C ALA A 181 5.76 -13.90 -9.46
N SER A 182 6.56 -12.93 -8.99
CA SER A 182 6.08 -11.84 -8.13
C SER A 182 5.08 -10.93 -8.85
N LEU A 183 5.25 -10.62 -10.14
CA LEU A 183 4.29 -9.80 -10.88
C LEU A 183 2.92 -10.48 -11.01
N LYS A 184 2.89 -11.81 -11.16
CA LYS A 184 1.64 -12.59 -11.16
C LYS A 184 0.94 -12.57 -9.81
N GLU A 185 1.70 -12.70 -8.72
CA GLU A 185 1.15 -12.58 -7.38
C GLU A 185 0.56 -11.18 -7.17
N THR A 186 1.29 -10.13 -7.55
CA THR A 186 0.82 -8.76 -7.39
C THR A 186 -0.40 -8.47 -8.24
N ALA A 187 -0.46 -8.98 -9.48
CA ALA A 187 -1.64 -8.83 -10.33
C ALA A 187 -2.89 -9.38 -9.68
N LEU A 188 -2.83 -10.63 -9.19
CA LEU A 188 -3.95 -11.27 -8.50
C LEU A 188 -4.40 -10.48 -7.25
N TYR A 189 -3.43 -9.99 -6.47
CA TYR A 189 -3.72 -9.22 -5.27
C TYR A 189 -4.30 -7.82 -5.57
N ILE A 190 -3.75 -7.10 -6.55
CA ILE A 190 -4.22 -5.75 -6.89
C ILE A 190 -5.56 -5.81 -7.63
N GLU A 191 -5.85 -6.83 -8.43
CA GLU A 191 -7.20 -7.04 -8.98
C GLU A 191 -8.26 -7.17 -7.87
N ALA A 192 -7.98 -7.96 -6.82
CA ALA A 192 -8.87 -8.08 -5.66
C ALA A 192 -9.06 -6.73 -4.94
N ARG A 193 -7.98 -5.95 -4.80
CA ARG A 193 -8.06 -4.58 -4.24
C ARG A 193 -8.80 -3.62 -5.13
N THR A 194 -8.68 -3.76 -6.45
CA THR A 194 -9.38 -2.94 -7.43
C THR A 194 -10.87 -3.18 -7.29
N ALA A 195 -11.30 -4.45 -7.25
CA ALA A 195 -12.69 -4.80 -6.98
C ALA A 195 -13.19 -4.25 -5.63
N LEU A 196 -12.38 -4.33 -4.56
CA LEU A 196 -12.74 -3.77 -3.26
C LEU A 196 -12.92 -2.24 -3.32
N ASN A 197 -12.02 -1.52 -3.99
CA ASN A 197 -12.13 -0.06 -4.11
C ASN A 197 -13.29 0.33 -5.02
N THR A 198 -13.50 -0.37 -6.14
CA THR A 198 -14.66 -0.19 -7.02
C THR A 198 -15.97 -0.38 -6.27
N SER A 199 -16.06 -1.38 -5.38
CA SER A 199 -17.28 -1.67 -4.62
C SER A 199 -17.74 -0.51 -3.73
N GLN A 200 -16.80 0.35 -3.31
CA GLN A 200 -17.02 1.42 -2.36
C GLN A 200 -17.13 2.81 -3.02
N GLN A 201 -16.93 2.94 -4.33
CA GLN A 201 -16.85 4.25 -5.02
C GLN A 201 -18.05 5.17 -4.77
N CYS A 202 -19.25 4.60 -4.65
CA CYS A 202 -20.48 5.36 -4.38
C CYS A 202 -20.97 5.19 -2.93
N ALA A 203 -20.25 4.42 -2.10
CA ALA A 203 -20.71 4.01 -0.79
C ALA A 203 -20.43 5.02 0.31
N PHE A 204 -19.52 5.98 0.08
CA PHE A 204 -19.19 7.05 1.02
C PHE A 204 -19.60 8.39 0.42
N ASP A 205 -20.25 9.24 1.23
CA ASP A 205 -20.58 10.62 0.85
C ASP A 205 -19.41 11.58 1.15
N GLU A 206 -19.63 12.88 0.91
CA GLU A 206 -18.66 13.95 1.17
C GLU A 206 -18.24 14.11 2.64
N TYR A 207 -18.92 13.43 3.58
CA TYR A 207 -18.62 13.41 5.00
C TYR A 207 -18.09 12.05 5.48
N ASP A 208 -17.66 11.17 4.54
CA ASP A 208 -17.20 9.80 4.79
C ASP A 208 -18.25 8.92 5.50
N VAL A 209 -19.54 9.23 5.35
CA VAL A 209 -20.62 8.42 5.90
C VAL A 209 -20.92 7.26 4.96
N LEU A 210 -20.79 6.04 5.47
CA LEU A 210 -21.09 4.82 4.73
C LEU A 210 -22.60 4.64 4.52
N THR A 211 -23.02 4.63 3.27
CA THR A 211 -24.35 4.23 2.80
C THR A 211 -24.24 2.87 2.10
N ARG A 212 -24.57 1.79 2.82
CA ARG A 212 -24.40 0.40 2.33
C ARG A 212 -25.22 0.12 1.07
N GLU A 213 -26.34 0.81 0.89
CA GLU A 213 -27.23 0.68 -0.25
C GLU A 213 -26.55 1.08 -1.57
N HIS A 214 -25.55 1.97 -1.52
CA HIS A 214 -24.78 2.40 -2.69
C HIS A 214 -23.52 1.56 -2.94
N MET A 215 -23.24 0.58 -2.08
CA MET A 215 -22.13 -0.33 -2.27
C MET A 215 -22.42 -1.32 -3.40
N ASP A 216 -21.48 -1.48 -4.33
CA ASP A 216 -21.59 -2.47 -5.38
C ASP A 216 -21.25 -3.86 -4.83
N LYS A 217 -22.30 -4.63 -4.56
CA LYS A 217 -22.21 -5.99 -4.01
C LYS A 217 -21.54 -6.98 -4.97
N SER A 218 -21.64 -6.76 -6.28
CA SER A 218 -21.00 -7.64 -7.27
C SER A 218 -19.48 -7.47 -7.20
N HIS A 219 -19.01 -6.22 -7.16
CA HIS A 219 -17.57 -5.95 -6.99
C HIS A 219 -17.06 -6.35 -5.61
N LEU A 220 -17.89 -6.27 -4.57
CA LEU A 220 -17.51 -6.77 -3.25
C LEU A 220 -17.29 -8.29 -3.25
N LEU A 221 -18.17 -9.05 -3.92
CA LEU A 221 -18.01 -10.50 -4.09
C LEU A 221 -16.79 -10.86 -4.96
N LEU A 222 -16.50 -10.06 -5.98
CA LEU A 222 -15.27 -10.20 -6.77
C LEU A 222 -14.02 -9.97 -5.91
N ALA A 223 -14.05 -9.00 -5.01
CA ALA A 223 -12.96 -8.77 -4.06
C ALA A 223 -12.76 -9.95 -3.11
N GLU A 224 -13.86 -10.48 -2.54
CA GLU A 224 -13.85 -11.67 -1.69
C GLU A 224 -13.19 -12.85 -2.42
N THR A 225 -13.72 -13.19 -3.60
CA THR A 225 -13.21 -14.30 -4.42
C THR A 225 -11.74 -14.10 -4.80
N GLY A 226 -11.35 -12.87 -5.14
CA GLY A 226 -9.98 -12.53 -5.51
C GLY A 226 -9.00 -12.67 -4.34
N PHE A 227 -9.36 -12.21 -3.14
CA PHE A 227 -8.51 -12.38 -1.96
C PHE A 227 -8.42 -13.85 -1.53
N ASP A 228 -9.50 -14.62 -1.62
CA ASP A 228 -9.47 -16.07 -1.36
C ASP A 228 -8.57 -16.80 -2.35
N ALA A 229 -8.64 -16.47 -3.64
CA ALA A 229 -7.75 -17.00 -4.65
C ALA A 229 -6.29 -16.64 -4.37
N CYS A 230 -6.01 -15.38 -3.99
CA CYS A 230 -4.68 -14.93 -3.60
C CYS A 230 -4.13 -15.74 -2.41
N LEU A 231 -4.91 -15.90 -1.35
CA LEU A 231 -4.52 -16.63 -0.15
C LEU A 231 -4.36 -18.14 -0.38
N SER A 232 -5.16 -18.71 -1.27
CA SER A 232 -5.07 -20.13 -1.65
C SER A 232 -3.85 -20.40 -2.51
N ARG A 233 -3.56 -19.51 -3.47
CA ARG A 233 -2.44 -19.64 -4.40
C ARG A 233 -1.10 -19.31 -3.74
N TYR A 234 -1.08 -18.29 -2.87
CA TYR A 234 0.11 -17.73 -2.23
C TYR A 234 -0.09 -17.61 -0.70
N PRO A 235 -0.23 -18.73 0.03
CA PRO A 235 -0.54 -18.72 1.46
C PRO A 235 0.54 -18.07 2.34
N GLN A 236 1.77 -18.02 1.83
CA GLN A 236 2.94 -17.35 2.43
C GLN A 236 3.53 -16.29 1.48
N GLY A 237 2.74 -15.80 0.52
CA GLY A 237 3.16 -14.80 -0.44
C GLY A 237 3.38 -13.42 0.19
N LEU A 238 3.95 -12.52 -0.61
CA LEU A 238 4.21 -11.12 -0.27
C LEU A 238 2.96 -10.43 0.28
N TYR A 239 1.79 -10.74 -0.27
CA TYR A 239 0.55 -10.04 0.07
C TYR A 239 -0.35 -10.78 1.06
N ALA A 240 0.04 -11.96 1.56
CA ALA A 240 -0.82 -12.82 2.36
C ALA A 240 -1.35 -12.14 3.65
N ALA A 241 -0.50 -11.38 4.34
CA ALA A 241 -0.90 -10.64 5.55
C ALA A 241 -1.92 -9.54 5.23
N SER A 242 -1.69 -8.80 4.14
CA SER A 242 -2.58 -7.72 3.71
C SER A 242 -3.91 -8.25 3.19
N ALA A 243 -3.91 -9.30 2.37
CA ALA A 243 -5.11 -9.96 1.86
C ALA A 243 -6.01 -10.46 3.01
N LYS A 244 -5.43 -11.08 4.06
CA LYS A 244 -6.19 -11.44 5.28
C LYS A 244 -6.79 -10.23 5.99
N GLY A 245 -6.09 -9.10 5.97
CA GLY A 245 -6.57 -7.84 6.54
C GLY A 245 -7.77 -7.29 5.76
N LEU A 246 -7.65 -7.22 4.45
CA LEU A 246 -8.67 -6.67 3.56
C LEU A 246 -9.90 -7.59 3.46
N MET A 247 -9.74 -8.91 3.61
CA MET A 247 -10.88 -9.82 3.73
C MET A 247 -11.79 -9.47 4.91
N ARG A 248 -11.22 -9.06 6.06
CA ARG A 248 -12.04 -8.58 7.20
C ARG A 248 -12.83 -7.32 6.84
N ARG A 249 -12.26 -6.43 6.01
CA ARG A 249 -12.96 -5.25 5.51
C ARG A 249 -14.09 -5.64 4.55
N VAL A 250 -13.84 -6.58 3.64
CA VAL A 250 -14.85 -7.13 2.73
C VAL A 250 -16.07 -7.63 3.52
N HIS A 251 -15.88 -8.47 4.53
CA HIS A 251 -16.98 -8.96 5.36
C HIS A 251 -17.68 -7.85 6.16
N TRP A 252 -16.93 -6.88 6.71
CA TRP A 252 -17.52 -5.75 7.43
C TRP A 252 -18.41 -4.87 6.54
N LEU A 253 -17.99 -4.68 5.29
CA LEU A 253 -18.76 -3.95 4.27
C LEU A 253 -20.01 -4.74 3.87
N GLY A 254 -19.87 -6.05 3.65
CA GLY A 254 -20.94 -6.97 3.21
C GLY A 254 -22.15 -7.08 4.14
N GLY A 255 -21.93 -6.86 5.45
CA GLY A 255 -22.99 -6.92 6.47
C GLY A 255 -23.07 -8.26 7.18
#